data_AF-A0A3A8YMM2-F1
#
_entry.id   AF-A0A3A8YMM2-F1
#
_cell.length_a   1.000
_cell.length_b   1.000
_cell.length_c   1.000
_cell.angle_alpha   90.00
_cell.angle_beta   90.00
_cell.angle_gamma   90.00
#
_symmetry.space_group_name_H-M   'P 1'
#
loop_
_entity.id
_entity.type
_entity.pdbx_description
1 polymer ?
#
loop_
_entity_poly.entity_id
_entity_poly.type
_entity_poly.pdbx_seq_one_letter_code
_entity_poly.pdbx_strand_id
1 'polypeptide(L)' 'MKKTGLFSTLFIIAFIGSYLFCCYLIPGWKIKLDADPMTYFFESIKHMALLKGLISLVVGLIVGAIPVAIKKAVHKN' A
#
# COMPACT_ATOMS: atom_id res chain seq x y z
N MET A 1 19.81 7.12 11.98
CA MET A 1 19.21 5.81 11.67
C MET A 1 19.73 5.33 10.31
N LYS A 2 20.28 4.11 10.21
CA LYS A 2 20.87 3.56 8.96
C LYS A 2 19.92 3.82 7.78
N LYS A 3 20.42 4.39 6.68
CA LYS A 3 19.63 4.83 5.50
C LYS A 3 18.66 3.77 4.97
N THR A 4 18.93 2.48 5.22
CA THR A 4 18.05 1.33 4.94
C THR A 4 16.70 1.40 5.65
N GLY A 5 16.62 1.94 6.88
CA GLY A 5 15.37 2.03 7.62
C GLY A 5 14.34 2.97 6.97
N LEU A 6 14.80 4.06 6.33
CA LEU A 6 13.93 5.02 5.64
C LEU A 6 13.17 4.36 4.47
N PHE A 7 13.85 3.51 3.71
CA PHE A 7 13.26 2.75 2.61
C PHE A 7 12.16 1.81 3.08
N SER A 8 12.46 1.01 4.10
CA SER A 8 11.50 0.07 4.67
C SER A 8 10.29 0.81 5.25
N THR A 9 10.50 1.92 5.95
CA THR A 9 9.40 2.72 6.49
C THR A 9 8.52 3.33 5.40
N LEU A 10 9.10 3.92 4.35
CA LEU A 10 8.33 4.47 3.23
C LEU A 10 7.56 3.39 2.47
N PHE A 11 8.17 2.21 2.27
CA PHE A 11 7.52 1.06 1.67
C PHE A 11 6.28 0.64 2.48
N ILE A 12 6.43 0.48 3.79
CA ILE A 12 5.33 0.06 4.68
C ILE A 12 4.19 1.08 4.68
N ILE A 13 4.50 2.38 4.77
CA ILE A 13 3.49 3.44 4.77
C ILE A 13 2.75 3.47 3.44
N ALA A 14 3.47 3.40 2.31
CA ALA A 14 2.88 3.37 0.98
C ALA A 14 2.02 2.11 0.75
N PHE A 15 2.47 0.97 1.26
CA PHE A 15 1.71 -0.29 1.23
C PHE A 15 0.40 -0.14 2.01
N ILE A 16 0.45 0.20 3.30
CA ILE A 16 -0.76 0.34 4.13
C ILE A 16 -1.71 1.40 3.54
N GLY A 17 -1.18 2.54 3.12
CA GLY A 17 -1.97 3.62 2.54
C GLY A 17 -2.67 3.22 1.25
N SER A 18 -1.95 2.60 0.31
CA SER A 18 -2.53 2.12 -0.95
C SER A 18 -3.52 0.98 -0.75
N TYR A 19 -3.29 0.10 0.23
CA TYR A 19 -4.19 -0.99 0.57
C TYR A 19 -5.53 -0.47 1.10
N LEU A 20 -5.50 0.48 2.05
CA LEU A 20 -6.72 1.12 2.56
C LEU A 20 -7.42 1.94 1.47
N PHE A 21 -6.66 2.63 0.63
CA PHE A 21 -7.21 3.35 -0.52
C PHE A 21 -7.97 2.41 -1.47
N CYS A 22 -7.39 1.24 -1.77
CA CYS A 22 -8.05 0.22 -2.56
C CYS A 22 -9.32 -0.34 -1.90
N CYS A 23 -9.34 -0.46 -0.57
CA CYS A 23 -10.53 -0.92 0.17
C CYS A 23 -11.68 0.10 0.17
N TYR A 24 -11.39 1.40 0.27
CA TYR A 24 -12.43 2.41 0.51
C TYR A 24 -12.69 3.36 -0.65
N LEU A 25 -11.73 3.60 -1.55
CA LEU A 25 -11.87 4.59 -2.61
C LEU A 25 -12.34 4.00 -3.95
N ILE A 26 -12.20 2.70 -4.16
CA ILE A 26 -12.68 2.04 -5.38
C ILE A 26 -14.13 1.61 -5.17
N PRO A 27 -15.13 2.30 -5.77
CA PRO A 27 -16.54 2.01 -5.53
C PRO A 27 -16.95 0.61 -5.98
N GLY A 28 -16.24 0.02 -6.95
CA GLY A 28 -16.44 -1.38 -7.39
C GLY A 28 -15.92 -2.44 -6.41
N TRP A 29 -15.09 -2.06 -5.42
CA TRP A 29 -14.55 -2.98 -4.41
C TRP A 29 -15.10 -2.74 -3.01
N LYS A 30 -15.99 -1.74 -2.87
CA LYS A 30 -16.79 -1.57 -1.67
C LYS A 30 -17.79 -2.72 -1.58
N ILE A 31 -17.71 -3.46 -0.49
CA ILE A 31 -18.76 -4.42 -0.16
C ILE A 31 -19.97 -3.60 0.31
N LYS A 32 -21.14 -3.82 -0.30
CA LYS A 32 -22.39 -3.25 0.22
C LYS A 32 -22.92 -4.18 1.31
N LEU A 33 -22.29 -4.14 2.47
CA LEU A 33 -22.73 -4.92 3.64
C LEU A 33 -23.24 -3.96 4.70
N ASP A 34 -24.52 -4.09 5.05
CA ASP A 34 -25.13 -3.40 6.19
C ASP A 34 -24.76 -4.17 7.45
N ALA A 35 -23.59 -3.86 8.01
CA ALA A 35 -23.02 -4.56 9.14
C ALA A 35 -22.31 -3.57 10.08
N ASP A 36 -22.07 -4.02 11.31
CA ASP A 36 -21.31 -3.28 12.30
C ASP A 36 -19.95 -2.82 11.74
N PRO A 37 -19.46 -1.61 12.06
CA PRO A 37 -18.24 -1.05 11.47
C PRO A 37 -17.02 -1.97 11.58
N MET A 38 -16.91 -2.72 12.68
CA MET A 38 -15.80 -3.67 12.87
C MET A 38 -15.93 -4.86 11.93
N THR A 39 -17.13 -5.42 11.79
CA THR A 39 -17.39 -6.56 10.89
C THR A 39 -17.17 -6.14 9.44
N TYR A 40 -17.69 -4.98 9.05
CA TYR A 40 -17.49 -4.40 7.73
C TYR A 40 -16.01 -4.22 7.38
N PHE A 41 -15.19 -3.80 8.36
CA PHE A 41 -13.74 -3.62 8.19
C PHE A 41 -13.04 -4.96 7.88
N PHE A 42 -13.30 -6.00 8.67
CA PHE A 42 -12.70 -7.32 8.45
C PHE A 42 -13.14 -7.95 7.13
N GLU A 43 -14.43 -7.86 6.79
CA GLU A 43 -14.95 -8.34 5.51
C GLU A 43 -14.31 -7.58 4.34
N SER A 44 -14.15 -6.26 4.45
CA SER A 44 -13.52 -5.40 3.44
C SER A 44 -12.05 -5.74 3.19
N ILE A 45 -11.31 -6.09 4.25
CA ILE A 45 -9.92 -6.57 4.16
C ILE A 45 -9.87 -7.93 3.49
N LYS A 46 -10.73 -8.88 3.90
CA LYS A 46 -10.79 -10.23 3.32
C LYS A 46 -11.22 -10.22 1.85
N HIS A 47 -12.16 -9.35 1.50
CA HIS A 47 -12.69 -9.27 0.15
C HIS A 47 -11.63 -8.77 -0.82
N MET A 48 -11.23 -9.65 -1.74
CA MET A 48 -10.15 -9.42 -2.70
C MET A 48 -8.82 -9.05 -2.02
N ALA A 49 -8.54 -9.59 -0.83
CA ALA A 49 -7.31 -9.33 -0.08
C ALA A 49 -6.04 -9.55 -0.92
N LEU A 50 -6.01 -10.63 -1.71
CA LEU A 50 -4.87 -10.98 -2.55
C LEU A 50 -4.63 -9.96 -3.65
N LEU A 51 -5.68 -9.53 -4.34
CA LEU A 51 -5.57 -8.60 -5.46
C LEU A 51 -5.23 -7.18 -4.98
N LYS A 52 -5.88 -6.73 -3.90
CA LYS A 52 -5.54 -5.48 -3.20
C LYS A 52 -4.12 -5.50 -2.66
N GLY A 53 -3.71 -6.64 -2.11
CA GLY A 53 -2.34 -6.87 -1.62
C GLY A 53 -1.31 -6.82 -2.73
N LEU A 54 -1.56 -7.45 -3.87
CA LEU A 54 -0.67 -7.41 -5.05
C LEU A 54 -0.50 -5.98 -5.58
N ILE A 55 -1.60 -5.24 -5.72
CA ILE A 55 -1.55 -3.85 -6.20
C ILE A 55 -0.81 -2.96 -5.20
N SER A 56 -1.12 -3.12 -3.92
CA SER A 56 -0.44 -2.41 -2.85
C SER A 56 1.06 -2.75 -2.79
N LEU A 57 1.44 -4.00 -3.06
CA LEU A 57 2.82 -4.44 -3.13
C LEU A 57 3.56 -3.82 -4.32
N VAL A 58 2.93 -3.74 -5.50
CA VAL A 58 3.49 -3.06 -6.67
C VAL A 58 3.67 -1.57 -6.38
N VAL A 59 2.66 -0.90 -5.81
CA VAL A 59 2.73 0.52 -5.44
C VAL A 59 3.82 0.75 -4.40
N GLY A 60 3.87 -0.08 -3.35
CA GLY A 60 4.91 -0.05 -2.33
C GLY A 60 6.30 -0.21 -2.92
N LEU A 61 6.50 -1.16 -3.84
CA LEU A 61 7.79 -1.38 -4.52
C LEU A 61 8.20 -0.17 -5.36
N ILE A 62 7.28 0.42 -6.11
CA ILE A 62 7.55 1.62 -6.91
C ILE A 62 7.99 2.76 -5.99
N VAL A 63 7.20 3.05 -4.95
CA VAL A 63 7.50 4.13 -3.99
C VAL A 63 8.79 3.86 -3.21
N GLY A 64 9.01 2.62 -2.79
CA GLY A 64 10.22 2.18 -2.11
C GLY A 64 11.47 2.17 -3.01
N ALA A 65 11.30 2.08 -4.33
CA ALA A 65 12.40 2.17 -5.29
C ALA A 65 12.79 3.63 -5.61
N ILE A 66 11.91 4.61 -5.40
CA ILE A 66 12.18 6.04 -5.66
C ILE A 66 13.49 6.52 -5.02
N PRO A 67 13.76 6.29 -3.72
CA PRO A 67 14.97 6.82 -3.11
C PRO A 67 16.24 6.05 -3.54
N VAL A 68 16.10 4.84 -4.12
CA VAL A 68 17.22 4.07 -4.71
C VAL A 68 17.53 4.64 -6.09
N ALA A 69 16.50 4.92 -6.89
CA ALA A 69 16.63 5.59 -8.18
C ALA A 69 17.24 6.99 -8.04
N ILE A 70 16.80 7.78 -7.05
CA ILE A 70 17.37 9.11 -6.76
C ILE A 70 18.84 8.98 -6.35
N LYS A 71 19.19 8.05 -5.47
CA LYS A 71 20.61 7.81 -5.12
C LYS A 71 21.45 7.46 -6.33
N LYS A 72 20.95 6.58 -7.20
CA LYS A 72 21.63 6.15 -8.42
C LYS A 72 21.80 7.31 -9.41
N ALA A 73 20.81 8.20 -9.50
CA ALA A 73 20.88 9.40 -10.33
C ALA A 73 21.87 10.44 -9.77
N VAL A 74 21.86 10.67 -8.45
CA VAL A 74 22.77 11.61 -7.78
C VAL A 74 24.24 11.17 -7.86
N HIS A 75 24.52 9.87 -7.80
CA HIS A 75 25.89 9.36 -7.85
C HIS A 75 26.47 9.23 -9.28
N LYS A 76 25.64 9.49 -10.30
CA LYS A 76 26.01 9.43 -11.72
C LYS A 76 26.36 10.83 -12.28
N ASN A 77 25.99 11.89 -11.56
CA ASN A 77 26.26 13.29 -11.90
C ASN A 77 27.39 13.85 -11.04
#